data_AF-A0A6B3CJM0-F1
#
_entry.id   AF-A0A6B3CJM0-F1
#
_cell.length_a   1.000
_cell.length_b   1.000
_cell.length_c   1.000
_cell.angle_alpha   90.00
_cell.angle_beta   90.00
_cell.angle_gamma   90.00
#
_symmetry.space_group_name_H-M   'P 1'
#
loop_
_entity.id
_entity.type
_entity.pdbx_description
1 polymer ?
#
loop_
_entity_poly.entity_id
_entity_poly.type
_entity_poly.pdbx_seq_one_letter_code
_entity_poly.pdbx_strand_id
1 'polypeptide(L)'
;MSEESLHEILSEIEGAVRDFTGAEAGLAEAEQRRDHTRQSVLDQVERLREEVDAVHAPELIGVLKHLYWQQPGIHGRPLAQAAGLTLRDMLAAIGPAPSGILCNACGTELLRTSRSWEPPARTHMPLCPDCLSSDQDARTRKWQVESLRRRIVAEAPVRAPVTAWRAAAELVLAFPPLSQRVSRGSATDRQEGVWRGWENARQIRSRLIAAAVGEDQTFAIAVDEAQLLVDTALRVADWDTARTRDIVAPITHEPALALLTRLLREVRTTAEAAQERADAAYPENYELSEDEATEAWWGTRR
;
A
#
# COMPACT_ATOMS: atom_id res chain seq x y z
N MET A 1 15.32 59.01 31.65
CA MET A 1 14.67 58.14 32.65
C MET A 1 15.20 58.56 34.00
N SER A 2 14.32 58.99 34.91
CA SER A 2 14.70 59.33 36.30
C SER A 2 14.96 58.06 37.10
N GLU A 3 15.83 58.13 38.11
CA GLU A 3 16.11 56.99 39.02
C GLU A 3 14.82 56.49 39.71
N GLU A 4 13.87 57.39 39.97
CA GLU A 4 12.54 57.06 40.51
C GLU A 4 11.74 56.13 39.59
N SER A 5 11.76 56.38 38.27
CA SER A 5 11.06 55.53 37.28
C SER A 5 11.69 54.14 37.15
N LEU A 6 13.02 54.02 37.36
CA LEU A 6 13.70 52.72 37.38
C LEU A 6 13.35 51.93 38.66
N HIS A 7 13.25 52.62 39.79
CA HIS A 7 12.92 51.99 41.07
C HIS A 7 11.48 51.46 41.11
N GLU A 8 10.52 52.20 40.54
CA GLU A 8 9.13 51.76 40.39
C GLU A 8 9.03 50.48 39.53
N ILE A 9 9.71 50.45 38.38
CA ILE A 9 9.72 49.27 37.48
C ILE A 9 10.35 48.06 38.19
N LEU A 10 11.44 48.23 38.93
CA LEU A 10 12.06 47.13 39.68
C LEU A 10 11.14 46.61 40.79
N SER A 11 10.42 47.49 41.47
CA SER A 11 9.45 47.10 42.50
C SER A 11 8.26 46.32 41.91
N GLU A 12 7.77 46.73 40.73
CA GLU A 12 6.74 45.99 39.99
C GLU A 12 7.21 44.61 39.55
N ILE A 13 8.46 44.50 39.06
CA ILE A 13 9.08 43.21 38.69
C ILE A 13 9.21 42.30 39.92
N GLU A 14 9.69 42.82 41.06
CA GLU A 14 9.80 42.05 42.30
C GLU A 14 8.43 41.59 42.82
N GLY A 15 7.40 42.44 42.70
CA GLY A 15 6.02 42.10 42.98
C GLY A 15 5.53 40.94 42.10
N ALA A 16 5.71 41.06 40.78
CA ALA A 16 5.31 40.04 39.82
C ALA A 16 6.06 38.71 40.02
N VAL A 17 7.36 38.74 40.35
CA VAL A 17 8.15 37.53 40.65
C VAL A 17 7.65 36.85 41.93
N ARG A 18 7.29 37.63 42.96
CA ARG A 18 6.71 37.10 44.20
C ARG A 18 5.36 36.45 43.95
N ASP A 19 4.48 37.09 43.17
CA ASP A 19 3.18 36.56 42.80
C ASP A 19 3.31 35.28 41.96
N PHE A 20 4.25 35.26 41.01
CA PHE A 20 4.57 34.08 40.20
C PHE A 20 5.04 32.91 41.08
N THR A 21 5.97 33.16 42.00
CA THR A 21 6.48 32.14 42.94
C THR A 21 5.37 31.62 43.86
N GLY A 22 4.48 32.50 44.33
CA GLY A 22 3.31 32.11 45.12
C GLY A 22 2.34 31.22 44.33
N ALA A 23 2.13 31.53 43.05
CA ALA A 23 1.32 30.70 42.16
C ALA A 23 1.96 29.33 41.88
N GLU A 24 3.29 29.26 41.70
CA GLU A 24 4.01 27.98 41.56
C GLU A 24 3.88 27.11 42.81
N ALA A 25 4.01 27.69 44.01
CA ALA A 25 3.82 26.96 45.26
C ALA A 25 2.39 26.43 45.39
N GLY A 26 1.39 27.27 45.07
CA GLY A 26 -0.02 26.85 45.07
C GLY A 26 -0.32 25.74 44.05
N LEU A 27 0.32 25.76 42.88
CA LEU A 27 0.22 24.70 41.88
C LEU A 27 0.84 23.39 42.42
N ALA A 28 2.03 23.44 43.02
CA ALA A 28 2.70 22.27 43.57
C ALA A 28 1.86 21.58 44.66
N GLU A 29 1.24 22.35 45.57
CA GLU A 29 0.33 21.82 46.59
C GLU A 29 -0.94 21.19 45.98
N ALA A 30 -1.50 21.81 44.94
CA ALA A 30 -2.64 21.26 44.23
C ALA A 30 -2.30 19.95 43.50
N GLU A 31 -1.13 19.86 42.87
CA GLU A 31 -0.63 18.65 42.23
C GLU A 31 -0.40 17.53 43.23
N GLN A 32 0.20 17.83 44.39
CA GLN A 32 0.38 16.85 45.46
C GLN A 32 -0.95 16.30 45.96
N ARG A 33 -1.95 17.17 46.20
CA ARG A 33 -3.30 16.74 46.61
C ARG A 33 -3.98 15.88 45.54
N ARG A 34 -3.84 16.26 44.27
CA ARG A 34 -4.36 15.49 43.13
C ARG A 34 -3.74 14.10 43.09
N ASP A 35 -2.43 14.00 43.24
CA ASP A 35 -1.70 12.73 43.16
C ASP A 35 -2.02 11.83 44.36
N HIS A 36 -2.16 12.39 45.57
CA HIS A 36 -2.63 11.64 46.75
C HIS A 36 -4.05 11.10 46.54
N THR A 37 -4.96 11.93 46.02
CA THR A 37 -6.33 11.52 45.72
C THR A 37 -6.37 10.43 44.65
N ARG A 38 -5.54 10.55 43.61
CA ARG A 38 -5.40 9.52 42.57
C ARG A 38 -4.96 8.19 43.17
N GLN A 39 -3.93 8.20 44.03
CA GLN A 39 -3.46 6.99 44.69
C GLN A 39 -4.56 6.37 45.55
N SER A 40 -5.28 7.19 46.33
CA SER A 40 -6.41 6.71 47.14
C SER A 40 -7.47 6.00 46.29
N VAL A 41 -7.80 6.51 45.10
CA VAL A 41 -8.73 5.83 44.18
C VAL A 41 -8.19 4.47 43.72
N LEU A 42 -6.90 4.37 43.40
CA LEU A 42 -6.28 3.10 43.00
C LEU A 42 -6.31 2.08 44.14
N ASP A 43 -6.03 2.51 45.37
CA ASP A 43 -6.09 1.64 46.56
C ASP A 43 -7.53 1.12 46.81
N GLN A 44 -8.56 1.94 46.54
CA GLN A 44 -9.96 1.50 46.64
C GLN A 44 -10.33 0.47 45.57
N VAL A 45 -9.79 0.61 44.35
CA VAL A 45 -9.99 -0.39 43.27
C VAL A 45 -9.33 -1.72 43.65
N GLU A 46 -8.15 -1.68 44.26
CA GLU A 46 -7.47 -2.89 44.76
C GLU A 46 -8.27 -3.59 45.85
N ARG A 47 -8.80 -2.84 46.84
CA ARG A 47 -9.69 -3.41 47.86
C ARG A 47 -10.95 -4.02 47.27
N LEU A 48 -11.59 -3.33 46.32
CA LEU A 48 -12.78 -3.85 45.64
C LEU A 48 -12.46 -5.15 44.89
N ARG A 49 -11.30 -5.25 44.25
CA ARG A 49 -10.85 -6.50 43.60
C ARG A 49 -10.75 -7.64 44.61
N GLU A 50 -10.17 -7.38 45.78
CA GLU A 50 -10.03 -8.38 46.86
C GLU A 50 -11.39 -8.82 47.42
N GLU A 51 -12.35 -7.91 47.54
CA GLU A 51 -13.68 -8.21 48.08
C GLU A 51 -14.55 -9.07 47.14
N VAL A 52 -14.44 -8.88 45.82
CA VAL A 52 -15.33 -9.55 44.86
C VAL A 52 -14.75 -10.89 44.36
N ASP A 53 -13.49 -11.19 44.68
CA ASP A 53 -12.79 -12.46 44.38
C ASP A 53 -12.90 -12.94 42.91
N ALA A 54 -13.08 -11.99 41.99
CA ALA A 54 -13.17 -12.24 40.56
C ALA A 54 -12.76 -11.00 39.75
N VAL A 55 -11.73 -11.15 38.93
CA VAL A 55 -11.13 -10.06 38.13
C VAL A 55 -12.09 -9.51 37.05
N HIS A 56 -13.11 -10.27 36.68
CA HIS A 56 -14.14 -9.88 35.70
C HIS A 56 -15.53 -9.67 36.33
N ALA A 57 -15.59 -9.46 37.65
CA ALA A 57 -16.86 -9.21 38.29
C ALA A 57 -17.56 -7.94 37.74
N PRO A 58 -18.89 -7.98 37.50
CA PRO A 58 -19.63 -6.85 36.93
C PRO A 58 -19.41 -5.52 37.68
N GLU A 59 -19.33 -5.58 39.00
CA GLU A 59 -19.13 -4.43 39.89
C GLU A 59 -17.76 -3.77 39.65
N LEU A 60 -16.70 -4.58 39.60
CA LEU A 60 -15.35 -4.13 39.31
C LEU A 60 -15.26 -3.55 37.89
N ILE A 61 -15.80 -4.26 36.88
CA ILE A 61 -15.80 -3.77 35.49
C ILE A 61 -16.58 -2.46 35.34
N GLY A 62 -17.70 -2.30 36.04
CA GLY A 62 -18.48 -1.06 36.06
C GLY A 62 -17.67 0.13 36.58
N VAL A 63 -16.95 -0.05 37.69
CA VAL A 63 -16.05 0.96 38.27
C VAL A 63 -14.90 1.28 37.30
N LEU A 64 -14.24 0.26 36.75
CA LEU A 64 -13.16 0.45 35.79
C LEU A 64 -13.62 1.20 34.53
N LYS A 65 -14.81 0.89 34.02
CA LYS A 65 -15.42 1.58 32.88
C LYS A 65 -15.66 3.06 33.19
N HIS A 66 -16.19 3.36 34.36
CA HIS A 66 -16.43 4.75 34.78
C HIS A 66 -15.10 5.52 34.93
N LEU A 67 -14.15 4.99 35.71
CA LEU A 67 -12.86 5.64 35.94
C LEU A 67 -12.06 5.80 34.64
N TYR A 68 -12.05 4.77 33.78
CA TYR A 68 -11.35 4.84 32.51
C TYR A 68 -12.00 5.81 31.51
N TRP A 69 -13.32 5.86 31.35
CA TRP A 69 -13.91 6.74 30.32
C TRP A 69 -14.23 8.16 30.80
N GLN A 70 -14.55 8.34 32.09
CA GLN A 70 -15.04 9.61 32.63
C GLN A 70 -13.99 10.40 33.43
N GLN A 71 -12.88 9.77 33.85
CA GLN A 71 -11.86 10.41 34.70
C GLN A 71 -10.47 10.44 34.03
N PRO A 72 -10.19 11.39 33.11
CA PRO A 72 -8.90 11.49 32.40
C PRO A 72 -7.68 11.56 33.32
N GLY A 73 -7.85 12.15 34.51
CA GLY A 73 -6.81 12.30 35.52
C GLY A 73 -6.34 11.00 36.15
N ILE A 74 -7.07 9.89 36.00
CA ILE A 74 -6.65 8.55 36.44
C ILE A 74 -6.05 7.82 35.24
N HIS A 75 -4.77 7.45 35.34
CA HIS A 75 -4.07 6.81 34.23
C HIS A 75 -4.46 5.34 34.07
N GLY A 76 -4.64 4.91 32.82
CA GLY A 76 -5.15 3.56 32.52
C GLY A 76 -4.24 2.41 32.94
N ARG A 77 -2.91 2.58 32.88
CA ARG A 77 -1.97 1.52 33.29
C ARG A 77 -2.01 1.25 34.80
N PRO A 78 -1.87 2.27 35.69
CA PRO A 78 -2.05 2.07 37.13
C PRO A 78 -3.42 1.53 37.49
N LEU A 79 -4.48 2.00 36.82
CA LEU A 79 -5.85 1.52 37.05
C LEU A 79 -5.99 0.02 36.74
N ALA A 80 -5.44 -0.45 35.62
CA ALA A 80 -5.44 -1.86 35.27
C ALA A 80 -4.63 -2.70 36.26
N GLN A 81 -3.47 -2.21 36.71
CA GLN A 81 -2.63 -2.87 37.71
C GLN A 81 -3.37 -3.03 39.05
N ALA A 82 -4.04 -1.99 39.54
CA ALA A 82 -4.87 -2.07 40.75
C ALA A 82 -5.98 -3.12 40.62
N ALA A 83 -6.56 -3.24 39.42
CA ALA A 83 -7.56 -4.27 39.11
C ALA A 83 -6.98 -5.68 38.91
N GLY A 84 -5.66 -5.86 38.92
CA GLY A 84 -5.02 -7.15 38.61
C GLY A 84 -5.09 -7.56 37.14
N LEU A 85 -5.28 -6.60 36.23
CA LEU A 85 -5.39 -6.80 34.79
C LEU A 85 -4.22 -6.16 34.04
N THR A 86 -3.94 -6.65 32.83
CA THR A 86 -3.17 -5.84 31.87
C THR A 86 -4.07 -4.73 31.32
N LEU A 87 -3.47 -3.63 30.83
CA LEU A 87 -4.24 -2.55 30.18
C LEU A 87 -5.09 -3.09 29.03
N ARG A 88 -4.57 -4.06 28.26
CA ARG A 88 -5.29 -4.67 27.14
C ARG A 88 -6.52 -5.43 27.63
N ASP A 89 -6.37 -6.23 28.68
CA ASP A 89 -7.47 -7.04 29.21
C ASP A 89 -8.55 -6.17 29.85
N MET A 90 -8.13 -5.12 30.57
CA MET A 90 -9.06 -4.12 31.10
C MET A 90 -9.86 -3.44 29.97
N LEU A 91 -9.19 -2.99 28.89
CA LEU A 91 -9.86 -2.37 27.75
C LEU A 91 -10.85 -3.31 27.04
N ALA A 92 -10.49 -4.58 26.91
CA ALA A 92 -11.38 -5.60 26.36
C ALA A 92 -12.61 -5.81 27.26
N ALA A 93 -12.43 -5.81 28.58
CA ALA A 93 -13.50 -6.04 29.55
C ALA A 93 -14.46 -4.85 29.70
N ILE A 94 -13.97 -3.61 29.76
CA ILE A 94 -14.82 -2.41 29.89
C ILE A 94 -15.54 -2.05 28.58
N GLY A 95 -15.03 -2.55 27.46
CA GLY A 95 -15.53 -2.28 26.12
C GLY A 95 -15.27 -0.85 25.64
N PRO A 96 -15.54 -0.60 24.35
CA PRO A 96 -15.34 0.72 23.77
C PRO A 96 -16.42 1.71 24.23
N ALA A 97 -16.17 3.00 24.06
CA ALA A 97 -17.10 4.07 24.39
C ALA A 97 -17.55 4.85 23.15
N PRO A 98 -18.74 5.46 23.18
CA PRO A 98 -19.17 6.41 22.15
C PRO A 98 -18.15 7.55 21.99
N SER A 99 -17.82 7.90 20.75
CA SER A 99 -16.85 8.97 20.45
C SER A 99 -17.49 10.33 20.17
N GLY A 100 -18.80 10.38 19.93
CA GLY A 100 -19.51 11.56 19.41
C GLY A 100 -19.29 11.81 17.91
N ILE A 101 -18.50 10.97 17.24
CA ILE A 101 -18.20 11.08 15.81
C ILE A 101 -19.05 10.08 15.05
N LEU A 102 -19.77 10.53 14.03
CA LEU A 102 -20.59 9.66 13.19
C LEU A 102 -19.80 9.16 11.98
N CYS A 103 -20.04 7.90 11.61
CA CYS A 103 -19.60 7.34 10.35
C CYS A 103 -20.23 8.10 9.20
N ASN A 104 -19.40 8.54 8.25
CA ASN A 104 -19.87 9.33 7.11
C ASN A 104 -20.76 8.52 6.14
N ALA A 105 -20.62 7.20 6.09
CA ALA A 105 -21.37 6.37 5.17
C ALA A 105 -22.71 5.91 5.76
N CYS A 106 -22.70 5.32 6.95
CA CYS A 106 -23.90 4.72 7.55
C CYS A 106 -24.52 5.53 8.69
N GLY A 107 -23.88 6.62 9.12
CA GLY A 107 -24.36 7.44 10.24
C GLY A 107 -24.17 6.80 11.63
N THR A 108 -23.65 5.57 11.72
CA THR A 108 -23.39 4.90 13.01
C THR A 108 -22.31 5.64 13.79
N GLU A 109 -22.52 5.81 15.10
CA GLU A 109 -21.52 6.42 15.96
C GLU A 109 -20.27 5.55 16.07
N LEU A 110 -19.11 6.16 15.86
CA LEU A 110 -17.82 5.50 16.01
C LEU A 110 -17.52 5.26 17.48
N LEU A 111 -16.94 4.09 17.75
CA LEU A 111 -16.59 3.69 19.10
C LEU A 111 -15.08 3.87 19.30
N ARG A 112 -14.72 4.67 20.30
CA ARG A 112 -13.31 4.81 20.71
C ARG A 112 -12.92 3.60 21.57
N THR A 113 -11.80 2.98 21.22
CA THR A 113 -11.26 1.80 21.93
C THR A 113 -10.19 2.17 22.96
N SER A 114 -9.71 3.42 22.94
CA SER A 114 -8.85 3.99 23.97
C SER A 114 -9.04 5.51 24.07
N ARG A 115 -8.48 6.16 25.09
CA ARG A 115 -8.50 7.62 25.22
C ARG A 115 -7.68 8.35 24.15
N SER A 116 -6.64 7.70 23.63
CA SER A 116 -5.80 8.22 22.54
C SER A 116 -6.25 7.70 21.18
N TRP A 117 -7.44 7.10 21.10
CA TRP A 117 -7.99 6.62 19.86
C TRP A 117 -8.25 7.80 18.92
N GLU A 118 -7.77 7.67 17.70
CA GLU A 118 -8.09 8.56 16.60
C GLU A 118 -8.90 7.79 15.56
N PRO A 119 -9.81 8.45 14.83
CA PRO A 119 -10.50 7.80 13.73
C PRO A 119 -9.50 7.35 12.65
N PRO A 120 -9.73 6.19 12.00
CA PRO A 120 -8.78 5.56 11.10
C PRO A 120 -8.44 6.36 9.82
N ALA A 121 -9.20 7.39 9.47
CA ALA A 121 -8.93 8.24 8.32
C ALA A 121 -8.46 9.64 8.77
N ARG A 122 -7.15 9.92 8.66
CA ARG A 122 -6.55 11.22 9.02
C ARG A 122 -6.78 12.34 7.98
N THR A 123 -7.24 12.01 6.78
CA THR A 123 -7.34 12.96 5.65
C THR A 123 -8.73 13.13 5.05
N HIS A 124 -9.68 12.24 5.35
CA HIS A 124 -11.06 12.32 4.87
C HIS A 124 -12.05 11.84 5.95
N MET A 125 -13.32 12.20 5.76
CA MET A 125 -14.44 11.91 6.68
C MET A 125 -14.40 10.47 7.23
N PRO A 126 -14.60 10.27 8.54
CA PRO A 126 -14.30 8.99 9.18
C PRO A 126 -15.37 7.92 8.87
N LEU A 127 -14.92 6.69 8.66
CA LEU A 127 -15.77 5.52 8.40
C LEU A 127 -15.72 4.56 9.58
N CYS A 128 -16.83 3.85 9.83
CA CYS A 128 -16.85 2.74 10.79
C CYS A 128 -16.08 1.53 10.23
N PRO A 129 -15.62 0.61 11.09
CA PRO A 129 -14.90 -0.59 10.65
C PRO A 129 -15.62 -1.36 9.55
N ASP A 130 -16.95 -1.49 9.63
CA ASP A 130 -17.75 -2.24 8.65
C ASP A 130 -17.83 -1.53 7.28
N CYS A 131 -17.96 -0.20 7.29
CA CYS A 131 -17.95 0.58 6.05
C CYS A 131 -16.54 0.63 5.44
N LEU A 132 -15.50 0.66 6.28
CA LEU A 132 -14.12 0.60 5.84
C LEU A 132 -13.81 -0.76 5.20
N SER A 133 -14.22 -1.87 5.83
CA SER A 133 -14.04 -3.21 5.27
C SER A 133 -14.81 -3.36 3.97
N SER A 134 -16.07 -2.92 3.92
CA SER A 134 -16.87 -2.98 2.68
C SER A 134 -16.25 -2.18 1.53
N ASP A 135 -15.67 -1.00 1.79
CA ASP A 135 -14.97 -0.22 0.75
C ASP A 135 -13.66 -0.91 0.32
N GLN A 136 -12.91 -1.46 1.28
CA GLN A 136 -11.70 -2.25 0.97
C GLN A 136 -12.04 -3.50 0.14
N ASP A 137 -13.12 -4.20 0.46
CA ASP A 137 -13.60 -5.37 -0.27
C ASP A 137 -14.05 -4.99 -1.68
N ALA A 138 -14.76 -3.86 -1.84
CA ALA A 138 -15.14 -3.34 -3.16
C ALA A 138 -13.92 -2.98 -4.01
N ARG A 139 -12.91 -2.31 -3.43
CA ARG A 139 -11.65 -1.99 -4.12
C ARG A 139 -10.87 -3.24 -4.49
N THR A 140 -10.79 -4.21 -3.57
CA THR A 140 -10.10 -5.48 -3.79
C THR A 140 -10.77 -6.25 -4.92
N ARG A 141 -12.10 -6.36 -4.94
CA ARG A 141 -12.86 -6.98 -6.04
C ARG A 141 -12.58 -6.31 -7.37
N LYS A 142 -12.64 -4.97 -7.44
CA LYS A 142 -12.31 -4.21 -8.66
C LYS A 142 -10.88 -4.49 -9.14
N TRP A 143 -9.92 -4.49 -8.22
CA TRP A 143 -8.52 -4.78 -8.55
C TRP A 143 -8.31 -6.22 -9.03
N GLN A 144 -9.00 -7.20 -8.45
CA GLN A 144 -8.93 -8.60 -8.88
C GLN A 144 -9.48 -8.80 -10.29
N VAL A 145 -10.67 -8.24 -10.58
CA VAL A 145 -11.28 -8.28 -11.92
C VAL A 145 -10.34 -7.66 -12.95
N GLU A 146 -9.81 -6.47 -12.65
CA GLU A 146 -8.86 -5.77 -13.52
C GLU A 146 -7.57 -6.58 -13.73
N SER A 147 -7.09 -7.28 -12.71
CA SER A 147 -5.90 -8.14 -12.81
C SER A 147 -6.14 -9.34 -13.72
N LEU A 148 -7.32 -9.97 -13.65
CA LEU A 148 -7.70 -11.07 -14.56
C LEU A 148 -7.84 -10.59 -16.00
N ARG A 149 -8.46 -9.42 -16.21
CA ARG A 149 -8.55 -8.81 -17.55
C ARG A 149 -7.15 -8.57 -18.14
N ARG A 150 -6.25 -7.96 -17.38
CA ARG A 150 -4.86 -7.74 -17.80
C ARG A 150 -4.13 -9.03 -18.11
N ARG A 151 -4.37 -10.10 -17.34
CA ARG A 151 -3.77 -11.42 -17.59
C ARG A 151 -4.24 -12.00 -18.92
N ILE A 152 -5.55 -11.95 -19.23
CA ILE A 152 -6.09 -12.39 -20.53
C ILE A 152 -5.40 -11.67 -21.68
N VAL A 153 -5.20 -10.35 -21.55
CA VAL A 153 -4.52 -9.55 -22.57
C VAL A 153 -3.05 -9.93 -22.67
N ALA A 154 -2.33 -9.97 -21.55
CA ALA A 154 -0.91 -10.28 -21.49
C ALA A 154 -0.59 -11.66 -22.10
N GLU A 155 -1.37 -12.68 -21.76
CA GLU A 155 -1.16 -14.07 -22.20
C GLU A 155 -1.70 -14.35 -23.61
N ALA A 156 -2.36 -13.38 -24.26
CA ALA A 156 -2.93 -13.59 -25.57
C ALA A 156 -1.82 -13.95 -26.59
N PRO A 157 -2.01 -14.98 -27.43
CA PRO A 157 -0.95 -15.46 -28.32
C PRO A 157 -0.86 -14.61 -29.58
N VAL A 158 0.22 -13.82 -29.71
CA VAL A 158 0.59 -13.14 -30.95
C VAL A 158 1.28 -14.13 -31.87
N ARG A 159 0.68 -14.38 -33.04
CA ARG A 159 1.20 -15.33 -34.03
C ARG A 159 1.93 -14.59 -35.13
N ALA A 160 3.20 -14.93 -35.35
CA ALA A 160 3.99 -14.43 -36.46
C ALA A 160 4.97 -15.52 -36.97
N PRO A 161 5.54 -15.36 -38.17
CA PRO A 161 6.56 -16.28 -38.67
C PRO A 161 7.77 -16.37 -37.73
N VAL A 162 8.36 -17.57 -37.61
CA VAL A 162 9.57 -17.80 -36.80
C VAL A 162 10.71 -16.88 -37.21
N THR A 163 10.90 -16.67 -38.51
CA THR A 163 11.91 -15.75 -39.07
C THR A 163 11.74 -14.33 -38.57
N ALA A 164 10.50 -13.85 -38.43
CA ALA A 164 10.19 -12.52 -37.91
C ALA A 164 10.58 -12.39 -36.43
N TRP A 165 10.19 -13.36 -35.60
CA TRP A 165 10.57 -13.38 -34.18
C TRP A 165 12.07 -13.52 -33.97
N ARG A 166 12.71 -14.39 -34.76
CA ARG A 166 14.15 -14.59 -34.73
C ARG A 166 14.89 -13.31 -35.09
N ALA A 167 14.49 -12.62 -36.16
CA ALA A 167 15.12 -11.36 -36.56
C ALA A 167 14.99 -10.27 -35.50
N ALA A 168 13.80 -10.11 -34.90
CA ALA A 168 13.61 -9.16 -33.80
C ALA A 168 14.45 -9.51 -32.56
N ALA A 169 14.53 -10.78 -32.19
CA ALA A 169 15.34 -11.23 -31.06
C ALA A 169 16.85 -11.06 -31.31
N GLU A 170 17.36 -11.47 -32.47
CA GLU A 170 18.77 -11.31 -32.84
C GLU A 170 19.15 -9.83 -32.92
N LEU A 171 18.25 -8.96 -33.39
CA LEU A 171 18.46 -7.51 -33.38
C LEU A 171 18.69 -6.98 -31.96
N VAL A 172 17.78 -7.27 -31.02
CA VAL A 172 17.93 -6.84 -29.61
C VAL A 172 19.21 -7.40 -28.99
N LEU A 173 19.52 -8.67 -29.25
CA LEU A 173 20.70 -9.33 -28.68
C LEU A 173 22.03 -8.81 -29.24
N ALA A 174 22.04 -8.31 -30.48
CA ALA A 174 23.22 -7.71 -31.09
C ALA A 174 23.60 -6.36 -30.49
N PHE A 175 22.65 -5.69 -29.83
CA PHE A 175 22.85 -4.45 -29.08
C PHE A 175 22.68 -4.71 -27.58
N PRO A 176 23.57 -5.50 -26.95
CA PRO A 176 23.53 -5.66 -25.50
C PRO A 176 23.64 -4.27 -24.85
N PRO A 177 22.94 -4.01 -23.74
CA PRO A 177 23.06 -2.78 -22.97
C PRO A 177 24.46 -2.67 -22.33
N LEU A 178 25.47 -2.37 -23.15
CA LEU A 178 26.85 -2.11 -22.73
C LEU A 178 27.06 -0.66 -22.29
N SER A 179 25.98 0.13 -22.20
CA SER A 179 26.08 1.48 -21.66
C SER A 179 26.49 1.37 -20.18
N GLN A 180 27.66 1.92 -19.83
CA GLN A 180 28.14 2.10 -18.46
C GLN A 180 27.17 2.93 -17.58
N ARG A 181 26.07 3.44 -18.16
CA ARG A 181 25.12 4.36 -17.53
C ARG A 181 23.86 3.68 -16.99
N VAL A 182 23.53 2.46 -17.42
CA VAL A 182 22.29 1.78 -17.01
C VAL A 182 22.65 0.41 -16.44
N SER A 183 22.72 0.32 -15.11
CA SER A 183 22.87 -0.97 -14.43
C SER A 183 21.55 -1.74 -14.41
N ARG A 184 21.64 -3.06 -14.49
CA ARG A 184 20.50 -3.98 -14.38
C ARG A 184 19.72 -3.71 -13.09
N GLY A 185 18.40 -3.51 -13.19
CA GLY A 185 17.53 -3.22 -12.05
C GLY A 185 17.58 -1.78 -11.52
N SER A 186 18.35 -0.90 -12.16
CA SER A 186 18.34 0.55 -11.84
C SER A 186 16.97 1.18 -12.09
N ALA A 187 16.74 2.38 -11.55
CA ALA A 187 15.53 3.14 -11.84
C ALA A 187 15.41 3.44 -13.35
N THR A 188 16.54 3.74 -14.00
CA THR A 188 16.62 3.95 -15.45
C THR A 188 16.29 2.68 -16.21
N ASP A 189 16.77 1.51 -15.79
CA ASP A 189 16.37 0.24 -16.40
C ASP A 189 14.88 -0.09 -16.20
N ARG A 190 14.30 0.29 -15.05
CA ARG A 190 12.85 0.15 -14.81
C ARG A 190 12.00 1.06 -15.69
N GLN A 191 12.52 2.23 -16.08
CA GLN A 191 11.84 3.18 -16.96
C GLN A 191 12.08 2.87 -18.44
N GLU A 192 13.32 2.53 -18.80
CA GLU A 192 13.72 2.32 -20.18
C GLU A 192 13.54 0.86 -20.63
N GLY A 193 13.55 -0.11 -19.72
CA GLY A 193 13.27 -1.52 -20.00
C GLY A 193 14.32 -2.25 -20.84
N VAL A 194 15.51 -1.67 -21.05
CA VAL A 194 16.51 -2.19 -22.00
C VAL A 194 17.08 -3.54 -21.55
N TRP A 195 17.44 -3.72 -20.27
CA TRP A 195 17.92 -5.03 -19.80
C TRP A 195 16.79 -6.06 -19.77
N ARG A 196 15.59 -5.67 -19.34
CA ARG A 196 14.41 -6.53 -19.34
C ARG A 196 14.06 -7.01 -20.75
N GLY A 197 14.13 -6.12 -21.74
CA GLY A 197 13.93 -6.43 -23.15
C GLY A 197 15.00 -7.36 -23.72
N TRP A 198 16.27 -7.16 -23.36
CA TRP A 198 17.36 -8.05 -23.75
C TRP A 198 17.22 -9.46 -23.17
N GLU A 199 16.85 -9.58 -21.89
CA GLU A 199 16.59 -10.88 -21.24
C GLU A 199 15.40 -11.59 -21.87
N ASN A 200 14.32 -10.85 -22.15
CA ASN A 200 13.16 -11.37 -22.87
C ASN A 200 13.53 -11.88 -24.27
N ALA A 201 14.30 -11.11 -25.04
CA ALA A 201 14.80 -11.52 -26.34
C ALA A 201 15.64 -12.81 -26.28
N ARG A 202 16.48 -12.95 -25.24
CA ARG A 202 17.26 -14.17 -24.99
C ARG A 202 16.34 -15.36 -24.73
N GLN A 203 15.33 -15.20 -23.88
CA GLN A 203 14.37 -16.28 -23.56
C GLN A 203 13.54 -16.69 -24.78
N ILE A 204 13.05 -15.72 -25.56
CA ILE A 204 12.32 -15.98 -26.81
C ILE A 204 13.21 -16.75 -27.79
N ARG A 205 14.45 -16.30 -28.02
CA ARG A 205 15.41 -17.01 -28.88
C ARG A 205 15.64 -18.45 -28.42
N SER A 206 15.87 -18.68 -27.13
CA SER A 206 16.04 -20.03 -26.58
C SER A 206 14.80 -20.91 -26.80
N ARG A 207 13.59 -20.36 -26.68
CA ARG A 207 12.34 -21.08 -26.97
C ARG A 207 12.19 -21.43 -28.45
N LEU A 208 12.50 -20.50 -29.35
CA LEU A 208 12.49 -20.75 -30.79
C LEU A 208 13.46 -21.86 -31.20
N ILE A 209 14.67 -21.88 -30.62
CA ILE A 209 15.67 -22.93 -30.85
C ILE A 209 15.18 -24.27 -30.30
N ALA A 210 14.68 -24.30 -29.06
CA ALA A 210 14.23 -25.53 -28.41
C ALA A 210 13.04 -26.19 -29.11
N ALA A 211 12.15 -25.39 -29.70
CA ALA A 211 10.98 -25.89 -30.41
C ALA A 211 11.30 -26.44 -31.82
N ALA A 212 12.56 -26.38 -32.28
CA ALA A 212 13.02 -26.90 -33.58
C ALA A 212 12.15 -26.46 -34.77
N VAL A 213 11.61 -25.24 -34.68
CA VAL A 213 10.57 -24.75 -35.58
C VAL A 213 11.18 -24.41 -36.94
N GLY A 214 10.63 -24.97 -38.02
CA GLY A 214 11.07 -24.64 -39.39
C GLY A 214 10.82 -23.16 -39.73
N GLU A 215 11.60 -22.61 -40.66
CA GLU A 215 11.61 -21.16 -40.95
C GLU A 215 10.26 -20.60 -41.45
N ASP A 216 9.42 -21.43 -42.07
CA ASP A 216 8.10 -21.04 -42.59
C ASP A 216 6.94 -21.20 -41.59
N GLN A 217 7.20 -21.69 -40.39
CA GLN A 217 6.15 -21.94 -39.40
C GLN A 217 5.80 -20.67 -38.62
N THR A 218 4.56 -20.58 -38.14
CA THR A 218 4.14 -19.54 -37.22
C THR A 218 4.38 -19.96 -35.77
N PHE A 219 4.96 -19.07 -34.98
CA PHE A 219 5.16 -19.29 -33.54
C PHE A 219 4.35 -18.26 -32.74
N ALA A 220 3.75 -18.71 -31.65
CA ALA A 220 2.95 -17.89 -30.75
C ALA A 220 3.80 -17.42 -29.57
N ILE A 221 3.81 -16.11 -29.34
CA ILE A 221 4.43 -15.46 -28.17
C ILE A 221 3.32 -14.69 -27.45
N ALA A 222 3.35 -14.67 -26.13
CA ALA A 222 2.40 -13.87 -25.34
C ALA A 222 2.52 -12.38 -25.69
N VAL A 223 1.41 -11.63 -25.66
CA VAL A 223 1.37 -10.19 -26.00
C VAL A 223 2.36 -9.40 -25.16
N ASP A 224 2.49 -9.68 -23.87
CA ASP A 224 3.41 -8.96 -22.98
C ASP A 224 4.88 -9.11 -23.40
N GLU A 225 5.30 -10.34 -23.68
CA GLU A 225 6.64 -10.69 -24.15
C GLU A 225 6.87 -10.15 -25.57
N ALA A 226 5.88 -10.26 -26.46
CA ALA A 226 5.97 -9.78 -27.83
C ALA A 226 6.06 -8.25 -27.90
N GLN A 227 5.24 -7.54 -27.11
CA GLN A 227 5.26 -6.08 -27.01
C GLN A 227 6.62 -5.62 -26.48
N LEU A 228 7.11 -6.21 -25.39
CA LEU A 228 8.42 -5.88 -24.83
C LEU A 228 9.57 -6.12 -25.83
N LEU A 229 9.52 -7.23 -26.57
CA LEU A 229 10.51 -7.53 -27.61
C LEU A 229 10.49 -6.47 -28.72
N VAL A 230 9.30 -6.18 -29.27
CA VAL A 230 9.15 -5.26 -30.40
C VAL A 230 9.50 -3.82 -30.02
N ASP A 231 9.07 -3.34 -28.85
CA ASP A 231 9.41 -2.00 -28.36
C ASP A 231 10.91 -1.85 -28.14
N THR A 232 11.55 -2.87 -27.59
CA THR A 232 13.01 -2.88 -27.41
C THR A 232 13.71 -2.92 -28.77
N ALA A 233 13.24 -3.75 -29.69
CA ALA A 233 13.79 -3.87 -31.04
C ALA A 233 13.69 -2.56 -31.83
N LEU A 234 12.55 -1.87 -31.77
CA LEU A 234 12.36 -0.55 -32.37
C LEU A 234 13.34 0.48 -31.80
N ARG A 235 13.55 0.45 -30.48
CA ARG A 235 14.48 1.38 -29.83
C ARG A 235 15.93 1.16 -30.24
N VAL A 236 16.38 -0.09 -30.38
CA VAL A 236 17.77 -0.39 -30.77
C VAL A 236 18.00 -0.30 -32.28
N ALA A 237 16.96 -0.44 -33.10
CA ALA A 237 17.07 -0.34 -34.57
C ALA A 237 17.64 1.01 -35.02
N ASP A 238 17.36 2.08 -34.26
CA ASP A 238 17.83 3.44 -34.55
C ASP A 238 19.27 3.70 -34.08
N TRP A 239 19.88 2.79 -33.32
CA TRP A 239 21.23 3.01 -32.79
C TRP A 239 22.32 2.86 -33.86
N ASP A 240 22.16 1.90 -34.76
CA ASP A 240 23.05 1.66 -35.89
C ASP A 240 22.27 1.00 -37.03
N THR A 241 21.90 1.82 -38.01
CA THR A 241 21.06 1.40 -39.15
C THR A 241 21.77 0.48 -40.12
N ALA A 242 23.10 0.58 -40.26
CA ALA A 242 23.90 -0.29 -41.12
C ALA A 242 23.98 -1.69 -40.50
N ARG A 243 24.35 -1.76 -39.22
CA ARG A 243 24.41 -3.03 -38.48
C ARG A 243 23.04 -3.69 -38.35
N THR A 244 21.99 -2.91 -38.14
CA THR A 244 20.60 -3.40 -38.12
C THR A 244 20.22 -4.07 -39.44
N ARG A 245 20.62 -3.49 -40.59
CA ARG A 245 20.39 -4.09 -41.90
C ARG A 245 21.16 -5.40 -42.06
N ASP A 246 22.42 -5.44 -41.64
CA ASP A 246 23.27 -6.63 -41.74
C ASP A 246 22.76 -7.81 -40.90
N ILE A 247 22.00 -7.53 -39.83
CA ILE A 247 21.38 -8.56 -38.99
C ILE A 247 20.05 -9.04 -39.56
N VAL A 248 19.17 -8.12 -39.97
CA VAL A 248 17.78 -8.45 -40.31
C VAL A 248 17.62 -8.93 -41.75
N ALA A 249 18.34 -8.30 -42.69
CA ALA A 249 18.20 -8.59 -44.12
C ALA A 249 18.51 -10.05 -44.47
N PRO A 250 19.53 -10.72 -43.90
CA PRO A 250 19.80 -12.14 -44.19
C PRO A 250 18.73 -13.10 -43.67
N ILE A 251 17.94 -12.70 -42.65
CA ILE A 251 16.96 -13.58 -42.00
C ILE A 251 15.59 -13.46 -42.70
N THR A 252 15.20 -12.24 -43.08
CA THR A 252 13.83 -11.95 -43.51
C THR A 252 13.72 -11.39 -44.92
N HIS A 253 14.84 -10.97 -45.52
CA HIS A 253 14.89 -10.29 -46.82
C HIS A 253 14.05 -9.00 -46.90
N GLU A 254 13.60 -8.46 -45.76
CA GLU A 254 12.84 -7.20 -45.66
C GLU A 254 13.60 -6.15 -44.82
N PRO A 255 13.29 -4.84 -44.98
CA PRO A 255 13.84 -3.79 -44.11
C PRO A 255 13.40 -3.95 -42.65
N ALA A 256 14.30 -3.73 -41.71
CA ALA A 256 14.03 -3.88 -40.28
C ALA A 256 12.82 -3.07 -39.78
N LEU A 257 12.68 -1.81 -40.23
CA LEU A 257 11.53 -0.99 -39.84
C LEU A 257 10.20 -1.56 -40.35
N ALA A 258 10.17 -2.15 -41.55
CA ALA A 258 8.97 -2.79 -42.10
C ALA A 258 8.58 -4.04 -41.30
N LEU A 259 9.56 -4.89 -40.98
CA LEU A 259 9.39 -6.05 -40.09
C LEU A 259 8.80 -5.64 -38.74
N LEU A 260 9.43 -4.69 -38.05
CA LEU A 260 9.06 -4.29 -36.69
C LEU A 260 7.71 -3.57 -36.65
N THR A 261 7.40 -2.74 -37.66
CA THR A 261 6.08 -2.10 -37.77
C THR A 261 4.98 -3.12 -37.99
N ARG A 262 5.23 -4.15 -38.80
CA ARG A 262 4.29 -5.26 -39.01
C ARG A 262 4.06 -6.03 -37.71
N LEU A 263 5.14 -6.43 -37.01
CA LEU A 263 5.02 -7.12 -35.71
C LEU A 263 4.28 -6.26 -34.68
N LEU A 264 4.57 -4.96 -34.58
CA LEU A 264 3.87 -4.05 -33.68
C LEU A 264 2.38 -3.99 -33.97
N ARG A 265 1.99 -3.99 -35.26
CA ARG A 265 0.58 -4.03 -35.66
C ARG A 265 -0.10 -5.34 -35.26
N GLU A 266 0.57 -6.48 -35.44
CA GLU A 266 0.03 -7.78 -35.01
C GLU A 266 -0.14 -7.85 -33.49
N VAL A 267 0.83 -7.32 -32.72
CA VAL A 267 0.72 -7.23 -31.26
C VAL A 267 -0.46 -6.36 -30.85
N ARG A 268 -0.60 -5.17 -31.43
CA ARG A 268 -1.73 -4.25 -31.13
C ARG A 268 -3.08 -4.85 -31.47
N THR A 269 -3.24 -5.41 -32.67
CA THR A 269 -4.48 -6.06 -33.09
C THR A 269 -4.84 -7.22 -32.15
N THR A 270 -3.85 -8.01 -31.74
CA THR A 270 -4.06 -9.13 -30.82
C THR A 270 -4.42 -8.64 -29.42
N ALA A 271 -3.76 -7.58 -28.93
CA ALA A 271 -4.04 -6.98 -27.63
C ALA A 271 -5.44 -6.35 -27.58
N GLU A 272 -5.85 -5.63 -28.62
CA GLU A 272 -7.20 -5.03 -28.75
C GLU A 272 -8.28 -6.13 -28.78
N ALA A 273 -8.10 -7.17 -29.60
CA ALA A 273 -9.03 -8.30 -29.63
C ALA A 273 -9.04 -9.11 -28.30
N ALA A 274 -7.91 -9.16 -27.59
CA ALA A 274 -7.85 -9.77 -26.27
C ALA A 274 -8.52 -8.90 -25.20
N GLN A 275 -8.43 -7.58 -25.31
CA GLN A 275 -9.09 -6.63 -24.44
C GLN A 275 -10.61 -6.74 -24.59
N GLU A 276 -11.12 -6.79 -25.82
CA GLU A 276 -12.55 -7.01 -26.08
C GLU A 276 -13.05 -8.33 -25.48
N ARG A 277 -12.27 -9.41 -25.61
CA ARG A 277 -12.58 -10.69 -24.96
C ARG A 277 -12.54 -10.62 -23.44
N ALA A 278 -11.56 -9.90 -22.88
CA ALA A 278 -11.42 -9.71 -21.44
C ALA A 278 -12.59 -8.92 -20.85
N ASP A 279 -13.02 -7.86 -21.54
CA ASP A 279 -14.16 -7.03 -21.14
C ASP A 279 -15.50 -7.77 -21.31
N ALA A 280 -15.62 -8.63 -22.32
CA ALA A 280 -16.78 -9.51 -22.49
C ALA A 280 -16.82 -10.63 -21.43
N ALA A 281 -15.67 -11.21 -21.07
CA ALA A 281 -15.57 -12.26 -20.06
C ALA A 281 -15.82 -11.72 -18.64
N TYR A 282 -15.32 -10.52 -18.36
CA TYR A 282 -15.49 -9.85 -17.09
C TYR A 282 -16.12 -8.47 -17.30
N PRO A 283 -17.44 -8.34 -17.36
CA PRO A 283 -18.13 -7.05 -17.52
C PRO A 283 -17.95 -6.10 -16.34
N GLU A 284 -18.41 -4.85 -16.49
CA GLU A 284 -18.46 -3.90 -15.39
C GLU A 284 -19.43 -4.42 -14.30
N ASN A 285 -18.97 -4.41 -13.03
CA ASN A 285 -19.64 -5.03 -11.87
C ASN A 285 -19.71 -6.57 -11.86
N TYR A 286 -18.84 -7.26 -12.61
CA TYR A 286 -18.71 -8.72 -12.48
C TYR A 286 -18.29 -9.12 -11.06
N GLU A 287 -18.96 -10.12 -10.50
CA GLU A 287 -18.60 -10.73 -9.22
C GLU A 287 -17.83 -12.02 -9.46
N LEU A 288 -16.58 -12.05 -8.98
CA LEU A 288 -15.70 -13.20 -9.11
C LEU A 288 -16.21 -14.36 -8.24
N SER A 289 -16.08 -15.58 -8.76
CA SER A 289 -16.14 -16.79 -7.94
C SER A 289 -14.93 -16.88 -6.98
N GLU A 290 -15.05 -17.72 -5.93
CA GLU A 290 -13.94 -17.94 -4.98
C GLU A 290 -12.68 -18.49 -5.67
N ASP A 291 -12.86 -19.33 -6.69
CA ASP A 291 -11.76 -19.91 -7.48
C ASP A 291 -11.05 -18.84 -8.32
N GLU A 292 -11.81 -17.97 -9.01
CA GLU A 292 -11.24 -16.86 -9.81
C GLU A 292 -10.56 -15.81 -8.92
N ALA A 293 -11.14 -15.51 -7.75
CA ALA A 293 -10.54 -14.60 -6.77
C ALA A 293 -9.20 -15.16 -6.28
N THR A 294 -9.12 -16.47 -6.06
CA THR A 294 -7.87 -17.14 -5.73
C THR A 294 -6.90 -17.00 -6.89
N GLU A 295 -7.25 -17.40 -8.10
CA GLU A 295 -6.35 -17.28 -9.26
C GLU A 295 -5.79 -15.87 -9.49
N ALA A 296 -6.58 -14.83 -9.28
CA ALA A 296 -6.13 -13.43 -9.38
C ALA A 296 -5.01 -13.12 -8.38
N TRP A 297 -5.09 -13.66 -7.15
CA TRP A 297 -4.07 -13.52 -6.12
C TRP A 297 -2.78 -14.28 -6.41
N TRP A 298 -2.85 -15.47 -7.03
CA TRP A 298 -1.65 -16.27 -7.33
C TRP A 298 -0.94 -15.83 -8.61
N GLY A 299 -1.67 -15.24 -9.56
CA GLY A 299 -1.12 -14.74 -10.83
C GLY A 299 -0.14 -13.56 -10.69
N THR A 300 -0.18 -12.81 -9.59
CA THR A 300 0.73 -11.67 -9.35
C THR A 300 2.11 -12.06 -8.77
N ARG A 301 2.33 -13.34 -8.45
CA ARG A 301 3.59 -13.85 -7.88
C ARG A 301 4.51 -14.58 -8.87
N ARG A 302 4.11 -14.73 -10.15
CA ARG A 302 4.96 -15.28 -11.22
C ARG A 302 5.60 -14.16 -12.02
#